data_AF-A0A5C7UTD3-F1
#
_entry.id   AF-A0A5C7UTD3-F1
#
_cell.length_a   1.000
_cell.length_b   1.000
_cell.length_c   1.000
_cell.angle_alpha   90.00
_cell.angle_beta   90.00
_cell.angle_gamma   90.00
#
_symmetry.space_group_name_H-M   'P 1'
#
loop_
_entity.id
_entity.type
_entity.pdbx_description
1 polymer ?
#
loop_
_entity_poly.entity_id
_entity_poly.type
_entity_poly.pdbx_seq_one_letter_code
_entity_poly.pdbx_strand_id
1 'polypeptide(L)'
;MDQNEYNSWINNYYGTGGYHDNSKREALINDIYAKFNHQDPFDFIFLMINNTSTNPPNNSWPYGELLRVSNNVSGIGLSIDNSQCALYGSAGKLKSVMSLCNTRALTYGPSLHEIMHTWGNFIIPTQDLDASGNTIPGMPHWGISGADVNPRLGGAKESAIVDLGSGVYQLIGGPRGNDGGYSQMELYLMGMIPLSSVQPFSVFSNVRNPSHVTNGVQFSGTRKIYQQADIVSAAAAVASGSGTRVPSSDTSQKSFRLLLVILTPTPLTADQWTAFDQASENFGRYPAHNDNYPGVYNFYEATGGRATMQTGNLK
;
A
#
# COMPACT_ATOMS: atom_id res chain seq x y z
N MET A 1 20.77 16.07 -6.44
CA MET A 1 21.27 15.17 -7.49
C MET A 1 21.43 15.94 -8.78
N ASP A 2 22.35 15.52 -9.65
CA ASP A 2 22.47 16.09 -11.00
C ASP A 2 21.55 15.37 -11.99
N GLN A 3 21.57 15.78 -13.27
CA GLN A 3 20.73 15.19 -14.32
C GLN A 3 21.06 13.72 -14.61
N ASN A 4 22.33 13.32 -14.54
CA ASN A 4 22.74 11.95 -14.82
C ASN A 4 22.30 11.01 -13.70
N GLU A 5 22.49 11.45 -12.46
CA GLU A 5 22.02 10.74 -11.29
C GLU A 5 20.48 10.61 -11.35
N TYR A 6 19.74 11.70 -11.56
CA TYR A 6 18.28 11.65 -11.72
C TYR A 6 17.82 10.69 -12.83
N ASN A 7 18.46 10.73 -14.00
CA ASN A 7 18.18 9.79 -15.08
C ASN A 7 18.42 8.33 -14.68
N SER A 8 19.41 8.08 -13.83
CA SER A 8 19.68 6.74 -13.29
C SER A 8 18.62 6.26 -12.28
N TRP A 9 17.79 7.17 -11.75
CA TRP A 9 16.63 6.82 -10.91
C TRP A 9 15.41 6.45 -11.75
N ILE A 10 15.15 7.20 -12.83
CA ILE A 10 13.92 7.04 -13.62
C ILE A 10 14.05 6.05 -14.79
N ASN A 11 15.26 5.81 -15.31
CA ASN A 11 15.48 4.86 -16.39
C ASN A 11 15.77 3.45 -15.86
N ASN A 12 15.35 2.43 -16.61
CA ASN A 12 15.54 1.02 -16.26
C ASN A 12 15.08 0.67 -14.84
N TYR A 13 13.90 1.18 -14.46
CA TYR A 13 13.36 1.12 -13.10
C TYR A 13 13.51 -0.27 -12.46
N TYR A 14 12.86 -1.29 -13.02
CA TYR A 14 12.93 -2.69 -12.53
C TYR A 14 14.29 -3.39 -12.68
N GLY A 15 15.31 -2.69 -13.20
CA GLY A 15 16.66 -3.20 -13.37
C GLY A 15 17.66 -2.43 -12.51
N THR A 16 18.35 -1.47 -13.13
CA THR A 16 19.41 -0.67 -12.50
C THR A 16 18.96 0.72 -12.03
N GLY A 17 17.65 0.96 -12.06
CA GLY A 17 17.02 2.17 -11.55
C GLY A 17 17.33 2.36 -10.07
N GLY A 18 17.57 3.60 -9.65
CA GLY A 18 17.97 3.94 -8.28
C GLY A 18 17.07 3.38 -7.18
N TYR A 19 15.77 3.18 -7.45
CA TYR A 19 14.87 2.55 -6.49
C TYR A 19 15.05 1.03 -6.37
N HIS A 20 15.48 0.30 -7.40
CA HIS A 20 15.72 -1.15 -7.33
C HIS A 20 17.19 -1.50 -7.05
N ASP A 21 18.12 -0.59 -7.32
CA ASP A 21 19.52 -0.73 -6.94
C ASP A 21 19.68 -0.50 -5.42
N ASN A 22 19.88 -1.60 -4.67
CA ASN A 22 20.06 -1.57 -3.22
C ASN A 22 21.14 -0.58 -2.79
N SER A 23 22.30 -0.57 -3.46
CA SER A 23 23.42 0.28 -3.05
C SER A 23 23.07 1.77 -3.16
N LYS A 24 22.37 2.15 -4.23
CA LYS A 24 21.94 3.55 -4.43
C LYS A 24 20.84 3.95 -3.45
N ARG A 25 19.83 3.10 -3.28
CA ARG A 25 18.70 3.36 -2.38
C ARG A 25 19.15 3.45 -0.93
N GLU A 26 19.96 2.49 -0.47
CA GLU A 26 20.51 2.48 0.88
C GLU A 26 21.40 3.71 1.12
N ALA A 27 22.29 4.06 0.18
CA ALA A 27 23.12 5.26 0.29
C ALA A 27 22.29 6.55 0.41
N LEU A 28 21.27 6.73 -0.44
CA LEU A 28 20.39 7.90 -0.38
C LEU A 28 19.68 7.99 0.98
N ILE A 29 19.15 6.89 1.49
CA ILE A 29 18.41 6.89 2.75
C ILE A 29 19.35 7.15 3.93
N ASN A 30 20.58 6.63 3.92
CA ASN A 30 21.60 6.98 4.92
C ASN A 30 21.96 8.48 4.88
N ASP A 31 22.13 9.06 3.68
CA ASP A 31 22.39 10.49 3.51
C ASP A 31 21.23 11.35 4.04
N ILE A 32 19.99 10.90 3.87
CA ILE A 32 18.82 11.53 4.47
C ILE A 32 18.92 11.48 5.99
N TYR A 33 19.16 10.31 6.60
CA TYR A 33 19.30 10.17 8.04
C TYR A 33 20.44 11.00 8.64
N ALA A 34 21.54 11.17 7.91
CA ALA A 34 22.62 12.08 8.32
C ALA A 34 22.13 13.53 8.47
N LYS A 35 21.13 13.99 7.69
CA LYS A 35 20.51 15.33 7.87
C LYS A 35 19.67 15.45 9.14
N PHE A 36 19.27 14.32 9.73
CA PHE A 36 18.53 14.24 10.98
C PHE A 36 19.41 13.78 12.15
N ASN A 37 20.72 14.01 12.07
CA ASN A 37 21.69 13.61 13.10
C ASN A 37 21.62 12.11 13.46
N HIS A 38 21.29 11.26 12.48
CA HIS A 38 21.10 9.82 12.66
C HIS A 38 20.04 9.45 13.71
N GLN A 39 19.10 10.35 14.00
CA GLN A 39 17.88 9.97 14.72
C GLN A 39 17.00 9.10 13.83
N ASP A 40 16.19 8.24 14.42
CA ASP A 40 15.24 7.37 13.70
C ASP A 40 13.78 7.86 13.88
N PRO A 41 13.37 9.01 13.31
CA PRO A 41 12.06 9.58 13.62
C PRO A 41 10.94 9.09 12.69
N PHE A 42 11.25 8.40 11.59
CA PHE A 42 10.29 8.13 10.51
C PHE A 42 9.78 6.69 10.51
N ASP A 43 8.49 6.52 10.29
CA ASP A 43 7.88 5.22 10.00
C ASP A 43 7.94 4.93 8.50
N PHE A 44 7.89 5.98 7.66
CA PHE A 44 7.87 5.89 6.22
C PHE A 44 8.74 6.98 5.57
N ILE A 45 9.37 6.65 4.45
CA ILE A 45 10.04 7.62 3.57
C ILE A 45 9.49 7.43 2.16
N PHE A 46 8.90 8.47 1.57
CA PHE A 46 8.46 8.43 0.18
C PHE A 46 9.42 9.23 -0.70
N LEU A 47 9.96 8.56 -1.72
CA LEU A 47 10.80 9.13 -2.76
C LEU A 47 9.88 9.55 -3.92
N MET A 48 9.69 10.85 -4.05
CA MET A 48 8.81 11.47 -5.05
C MET A 48 9.64 11.92 -6.25
N ILE A 49 9.30 11.45 -7.46
CA ILE A 49 9.94 11.99 -8.67
C ILE A 49 9.36 13.38 -8.98
N ASN A 50 10.24 14.36 -9.23
CA ASN A 50 9.84 15.66 -9.77
C ASN A 50 9.48 15.56 -11.26
N ASN A 51 8.30 14.99 -11.52
CA ASN A 51 7.73 14.82 -12.84
C ASN A 51 6.40 15.57 -12.91
N THR A 52 6.31 16.52 -13.84
CA THR A 52 5.10 17.34 -14.04
C THR A 52 4.05 16.64 -14.91
N SER A 53 4.40 15.53 -15.56
CA SER A 53 3.46 14.70 -16.31
C SER A 53 2.49 13.98 -15.38
N THR A 54 1.26 13.77 -15.86
CA THR A 54 0.29 12.92 -15.16
C THR A 54 0.66 11.44 -15.20
N ASN A 55 1.45 11.05 -16.20
CA ASN A 55 1.91 9.68 -16.39
C ASN A 55 3.31 9.50 -15.78
N PRO A 56 3.70 8.25 -15.47
CA PRO A 56 5.05 7.97 -15.03
C PRO A 56 6.11 8.39 -16.08
N PRO A 57 7.39 8.56 -15.68
CA PRO A 57 8.45 9.03 -16.59
C PRO A 57 8.60 8.22 -17.88
N ASN A 58 8.24 6.94 -17.85
CA ASN A 58 8.18 6.05 -19.03
C ASN A 58 7.17 4.91 -18.80
N ASN A 59 6.85 4.16 -19.86
CA ASN A 59 5.85 3.09 -19.84
C ASN A 59 6.21 1.90 -18.93
N SER A 60 7.49 1.76 -18.53
CA SER A 60 7.94 0.68 -17.65
C SER A 60 7.93 1.08 -16.18
N TRP A 61 7.62 2.34 -15.86
CA TRP A 61 7.58 2.85 -14.48
C TRP A 61 6.17 2.63 -13.88
N PRO A 62 6.06 2.10 -12.66
CA PRO A 62 4.78 2.06 -11.96
C PRO A 62 4.39 3.47 -11.48
N TYR A 63 3.13 3.65 -11.10
CA TYR A 63 2.69 4.89 -10.46
C TYR A 63 3.21 5.01 -9.02
N GLY A 64 3.32 3.88 -8.35
CA GLY A 64 3.96 3.75 -7.05
C GLY A 64 4.43 2.32 -6.82
N GLU A 65 5.34 2.17 -5.86
CA GLU A 65 5.80 0.87 -5.38
C GLU A 65 6.32 1.04 -3.97
N LEU A 66 6.02 0.08 -3.08
CA LEU A 66 6.52 0.06 -1.72
C LEU A 66 7.51 -1.09 -1.49
N LEU A 67 8.63 -0.76 -0.86
CA LEU A 67 9.60 -1.71 -0.33
C LEU A 67 9.52 -1.70 1.20
N ARG A 68 9.32 -2.86 1.79
CA ARG A 68 9.36 -3.05 3.24
C ARG A 68 10.82 -3.12 3.72
N VAL A 69 11.12 -2.37 4.78
CA VAL A 69 12.43 -2.34 5.46
C VAL A 69 12.38 -3.13 6.77
N SER A 70 11.25 -3.06 7.47
CA SER A 70 11.09 -3.71 8.76
C SER A 70 9.66 -4.21 8.99
N ASN A 71 9.54 -5.20 9.86
CA ASN A 71 8.26 -5.68 10.36
C ASN A 71 8.40 -6.11 11.83
N ASN A 72 7.66 -5.44 12.70
CA ASN A 72 7.52 -5.78 14.11
C ASN A 72 6.11 -6.27 14.47
N VAL A 73 5.31 -6.63 13.46
CA VAL A 73 3.93 -7.12 13.62
C VAL A 73 3.87 -8.60 13.27
N SER A 74 3.38 -9.43 14.20
CA SER A 74 3.10 -10.85 13.93
C SER A 74 1.64 -11.06 13.57
N GLY A 75 1.30 -12.23 13.04
CA GLY A 75 -0.09 -12.59 12.71
C GLY A 75 -0.65 -11.88 11.46
N ILE A 76 0.22 -11.26 10.66
CA ILE A 76 -0.12 -10.65 9.36
C ILE A 76 0.48 -11.41 8.18
N GLY A 77 0.97 -12.64 8.41
CA GLY A 77 1.54 -13.49 7.36
C GLY A 77 2.99 -13.19 6.99
N LEU A 78 3.65 -12.41 7.84
CA LEU A 78 5.04 -12.02 7.70
C LEU A 78 5.80 -12.40 8.97
N SER A 79 7.05 -12.82 8.80
CA SER A 79 7.98 -12.95 9.91
C SER A 79 8.31 -11.58 10.49
N ILE A 80 8.60 -11.54 11.79
CA ILE A 80 9.26 -10.39 12.40
C ILE A 80 10.65 -10.29 11.79
N ASP A 81 10.95 -9.16 11.16
CA ASP A 81 12.22 -8.96 10.45
C ASP A 81 12.61 -7.50 10.49
N ASN A 82 13.75 -7.21 11.12
CA ASN A 82 14.37 -5.88 11.17
C ASN A 82 15.81 -5.93 10.62
N SER A 83 16.19 -7.03 9.96
CA SER A 83 17.58 -7.30 9.53
C SER A 83 18.13 -6.24 8.58
N GLN A 84 17.25 -5.59 7.80
CA GLN A 84 17.66 -4.56 6.84
C GLN A 84 17.72 -3.15 7.43
N CYS A 85 17.21 -2.91 8.65
CA CYS A 85 17.08 -1.55 9.19
C CYS A 85 18.39 -0.76 9.19
N ALA A 86 19.48 -1.41 9.61
CA ALA A 86 20.80 -0.81 9.68
C ALA A 86 21.33 -0.40 8.30
N LEU A 87 20.97 -1.11 7.22
CA LEU A 87 21.35 -0.75 5.84
C LEU A 87 20.71 0.57 5.41
N TYR A 88 19.58 0.95 6.01
CA TYR A 88 18.88 2.22 5.77
C TYR A 88 19.16 3.26 6.87
N GLY A 89 20.13 3.04 7.76
CA GLY A 89 20.41 3.96 8.87
C GLY A 89 19.31 4.03 9.95
N SER A 90 18.34 3.10 9.92
CA SER A 90 17.24 2.98 10.87
C SER A 90 17.61 2.06 12.04
N ALA A 91 17.13 2.39 13.23
CA ALA A 91 17.25 1.57 14.44
C ALA A 91 16.06 0.61 14.64
N GLY A 92 15.16 0.52 13.65
CA GLY A 92 13.99 -0.36 13.68
C GLY A 92 12.65 0.37 13.59
N LYS A 93 12.64 1.71 13.45
CA LYS A 93 11.38 2.46 13.29
C LYS A 93 10.90 2.49 11.84
N LEU A 94 11.81 2.71 10.88
CA LEU A 94 11.49 2.75 9.46
C LEU A 94 10.84 1.43 9.01
N LYS A 95 9.57 1.49 8.64
CA LYS A 95 8.77 0.33 8.19
C LYS A 95 8.99 0.08 6.71
N SER A 96 8.90 1.14 5.90
CA SER A 96 8.93 1.02 4.46
C SER A 96 9.47 2.28 3.78
N VAL A 97 10.05 2.09 2.60
CA VAL A 97 10.37 3.15 1.64
C VAL A 97 9.43 2.98 0.44
N MET A 98 8.90 4.08 -0.10
CA MET A 98 8.01 4.05 -1.26
C MET A 98 8.55 4.93 -2.37
N SER A 99 8.42 4.50 -3.62
CA SER A 99 8.64 5.33 -4.80
C SER A 99 7.30 5.79 -5.35
N LEU A 100 7.18 7.05 -5.74
CA LEU A 100 5.98 7.62 -6.39
C LEU A 100 6.38 8.45 -7.61
N CYS A 101 5.66 8.26 -8.71
CA CYS A 101 6.06 8.78 -10.02
C CYS A 101 5.82 10.28 -10.23
N ASN A 102 5.02 10.91 -9.36
CA ASN A 102 4.72 12.35 -9.33
C ASN A 102 3.84 12.69 -8.11
N THR A 103 3.50 13.97 -7.93
CA THR A 103 2.57 14.43 -6.88
C THR A 103 1.17 13.85 -6.99
N ARG A 104 0.68 13.56 -8.20
CA ARG A 104 -0.66 12.98 -8.39
C ARG A 104 -0.75 11.57 -7.82
N ALA A 105 0.34 10.81 -7.86
CA ALA A 105 0.41 9.48 -7.26
C ALA A 105 0.25 9.51 -5.73
N LEU A 106 0.68 10.61 -5.09
CA LEU A 106 0.43 10.86 -3.67
C LEU A 106 -1.03 11.24 -3.40
N THR A 107 -1.59 12.17 -4.18
CA THR A 107 -2.94 12.71 -3.95
C THR A 107 -4.05 11.75 -4.38
N TYR A 108 -4.04 11.32 -5.64
CA TYR A 108 -5.11 10.52 -6.25
C TYR A 108 -4.84 9.02 -6.20
N GLY A 109 -3.67 8.62 -5.72
CA GLY A 109 -3.25 7.23 -5.62
C GLY A 109 -2.25 6.83 -6.70
N PRO A 110 -1.49 5.75 -6.46
CA PRO A 110 -1.84 4.65 -5.55
C PRO A 110 -1.26 4.74 -4.12
N SER A 111 -0.86 5.90 -3.60
CA SER A 111 -0.21 6.00 -2.27
C SER A 111 -0.89 5.25 -1.11
N LEU A 112 -2.24 5.23 -1.01
CA LEU A 112 -2.95 4.45 0.01
C LEU A 112 -2.93 2.94 -0.24
N HIS A 113 -2.89 2.52 -1.52
CA HIS A 113 -2.66 1.12 -1.91
C HIS A 113 -1.24 0.72 -1.53
N GLU A 114 -0.25 1.50 -1.96
CA GLU A 114 1.16 1.16 -1.75
C GLU A 114 1.50 1.09 -0.26
N ILE A 115 1.04 2.03 0.56
CA ILE A 115 1.31 1.99 2.01
C ILE A 115 0.71 0.74 2.68
N MET A 116 -0.40 0.21 2.15
CA MET A 116 -1.06 -0.99 2.68
C MET A 116 -0.23 -2.26 2.49
N HIS A 117 0.68 -2.30 1.51
CA HIS A 117 1.65 -3.38 1.36
C HIS A 117 2.60 -3.53 2.56
N THR A 118 2.65 -2.54 3.46
CA THR A 118 3.33 -2.69 4.76
C THR A 118 2.70 -3.79 5.61
N TRP A 119 1.38 -3.98 5.53
CA TRP A 119 0.64 -4.89 6.42
C TRP A 119 -0.03 -6.07 5.72
N GLY A 120 -0.36 -5.97 4.44
CA GLY A 120 -1.13 -7.03 3.78
C GLY A 120 -0.97 -7.08 2.27
N ASN A 121 -1.65 -8.01 1.60
CA ASN A 121 -2.27 -9.23 2.10
C ASN A 121 -1.24 -10.37 2.07
N PHE A 122 -0.78 -10.88 3.23
CA PHE A 122 0.16 -12.01 3.27
C PHE A 122 -0.39 -13.26 3.96
N ILE A 123 -1.68 -13.27 4.32
CA ILE A 123 -2.28 -14.38 5.08
C ILE A 123 -3.24 -15.24 4.25
N ILE A 124 -4.00 -14.64 3.34
CA ILE A 124 -5.03 -15.35 2.58
C ILE A 124 -4.49 -15.61 1.19
N PRO A 125 -4.36 -16.88 0.77
CA PRO A 125 -3.93 -17.23 -0.58
C PRO A 125 -5.07 -16.97 -1.57
N THR A 126 -5.14 -15.73 -2.05
CA THR A 126 -6.07 -15.29 -3.09
C THR A 126 -5.53 -15.64 -4.48
N GLN A 127 -6.40 -15.56 -5.48
CA GLN A 127 -6.03 -15.63 -6.89
C GLN A 127 -6.40 -14.33 -7.58
N ASP A 128 -5.61 -13.91 -8.55
CA ASP A 128 -5.83 -12.71 -9.37
C ASP A 128 -5.69 -13.06 -10.86
N LEU A 129 -5.87 -12.07 -11.73
CA LEU A 129 -5.75 -12.20 -13.17
C LEU A 129 -4.61 -11.31 -13.69
N ASP A 130 -3.73 -11.86 -14.52
CA ASP A 130 -2.76 -11.06 -15.25
C ASP A 130 -3.41 -10.23 -16.37
N ALA A 131 -2.62 -9.40 -17.05
CA ALA A 131 -3.11 -8.56 -18.16
C ALA A 131 -3.66 -9.35 -19.36
N SER A 132 -3.34 -10.65 -19.47
CA SER A 132 -3.88 -11.57 -20.49
C SER A 132 -5.09 -12.35 -19.99
N GLY A 133 -5.53 -12.12 -18.75
CA GLY A 133 -6.63 -12.82 -18.11
C GLY A 133 -6.25 -14.20 -17.57
N ASN A 134 -4.97 -14.56 -17.44
CA ASN A 134 -4.60 -15.83 -16.83
C ASN A 134 -4.68 -15.74 -15.31
N THR A 135 -5.16 -16.81 -14.67
CA THR A 135 -5.17 -16.90 -13.22
C THR A 135 -3.76 -17.03 -12.65
N ILE A 136 -3.40 -16.12 -11.74
CA ILE A 136 -2.12 -16.07 -11.03
C ILE A 136 -2.35 -16.05 -9.51
N PRO A 137 -1.33 -16.36 -8.68
CA PRO A 137 -1.40 -16.07 -7.25
C PRO A 137 -1.68 -14.58 -7.01
N GLY A 138 -2.63 -14.27 -6.13
CA GLY A 138 -3.04 -12.89 -5.87
C GLY A 138 -2.15 -12.14 -4.88
N MET A 139 -1.47 -12.85 -3.98
CA MET A 139 -0.60 -12.25 -2.97
C MET A 139 0.48 -11.35 -3.61
N PRO A 140 0.69 -10.10 -3.14
CA PRO A 140 0.18 -9.49 -1.91
C PRO A 140 -1.16 -8.73 -2.02
N HIS A 141 -1.98 -9.01 -3.04
CA HIS A 141 -3.29 -8.40 -3.25
C HIS A 141 -4.45 -9.29 -2.77
N TRP A 142 -5.66 -8.73 -2.71
CA TRP A 142 -6.85 -9.53 -2.42
C TRP A 142 -7.43 -10.20 -3.67
N GLY A 143 -6.98 -9.83 -4.87
CA GLY A 143 -7.36 -10.45 -6.15
C GLY A 143 -8.88 -10.60 -6.29
N ILE A 144 -9.34 -11.80 -6.60
CA ILE A 144 -10.76 -12.14 -6.72
C ILE A 144 -11.30 -12.53 -5.34
N SER A 145 -11.71 -11.51 -4.58
CA SER A 145 -12.33 -11.64 -3.27
C SER A 145 -13.30 -10.48 -2.99
N GLY A 146 -14.12 -10.68 -1.95
CA GLY A 146 -15.05 -9.70 -1.41
C GLY A 146 -14.52 -9.01 -0.16
N ALA A 147 -15.11 -7.86 0.17
CA ALA A 147 -14.91 -7.13 1.42
C ALA A 147 -16.10 -6.19 1.70
N ASP A 148 -16.09 -5.48 2.83
CA ASP A 148 -17.14 -4.52 3.20
C ASP A 148 -17.12 -3.23 2.35
N VAL A 149 -15.95 -2.85 1.86
CA VAL A 149 -15.73 -1.76 0.88
C VAL A 149 -14.91 -2.28 -0.30
N ASN A 150 -14.55 -1.41 -1.25
CA ASN A 150 -13.51 -1.76 -2.22
C ASN A 150 -12.16 -1.64 -1.49
N PRO A 151 -11.51 -2.76 -1.12
CA PRO A 151 -10.25 -2.74 -0.38
C PRO A 151 -9.16 -2.06 -1.22
N ARG A 152 -8.13 -1.52 -0.58
CA ARG A 152 -7.08 -0.79 -1.29
C ARG A 152 -6.19 -1.73 -2.11
N LEU A 153 -5.87 -2.93 -1.63
CA LEU A 153 -5.01 -3.89 -2.35
C LEU A 153 -5.72 -4.75 -3.40
N GLY A 154 -6.69 -4.20 -4.13
CA GLY A 154 -7.50 -4.94 -5.12
C GLY A 154 -8.55 -5.85 -4.46
N GLY A 155 -9.50 -6.38 -5.24
CA GLY A 155 -10.73 -7.00 -4.72
C GLY A 155 -11.95 -6.09 -4.89
N ALA A 156 -13.12 -6.53 -4.43
CA ALA A 156 -14.35 -5.76 -4.57
C ALA A 156 -15.22 -5.81 -3.32
N LYS A 157 -16.20 -4.91 -3.24
CA LYS A 157 -17.30 -5.05 -2.27
C LYS A 157 -17.99 -6.41 -2.41
N GLU A 158 -18.37 -7.02 -1.30
CA GLU A 158 -19.09 -8.30 -1.27
C GLU A 158 -20.39 -8.21 -2.08
N SER A 159 -21.08 -7.08 -2.02
CA SER A 159 -22.30 -6.81 -2.80
C SER A 159 -22.07 -6.71 -4.32
N ALA A 160 -20.82 -6.64 -4.76
CA ALA A 160 -20.42 -6.60 -6.16
C ALA A 160 -20.11 -7.99 -6.73
N ILE A 161 -20.22 -9.04 -5.91
CA ILE A 161 -20.15 -10.44 -6.33
C ILE A 161 -21.55 -10.91 -6.70
N VAL A 162 -21.73 -11.31 -7.95
CA VAL A 162 -22.98 -11.91 -8.46
C VAL A 162 -22.76 -13.41 -8.65
N ASP A 163 -23.57 -14.22 -7.99
CA ASP A 163 -23.64 -15.66 -8.26
C ASP A 163 -24.55 -15.88 -9.48
N LEU A 164 -23.99 -16.43 -10.55
CA LEU A 164 -24.71 -16.72 -11.79
C LEU A 164 -25.23 -18.16 -11.84
N GLY A 165 -25.03 -18.93 -10.77
CA GLY A 165 -25.36 -20.34 -10.67
C GLY A 165 -24.26 -21.25 -11.23
N SER A 166 -24.37 -22.54 -10.90
CA SER A 166 -23.48 -23.60 -11.42
C SER A 166 -21.98 -23.35 -11.17
N GLY A 167 -21.64 -22.64 -10.08
CA GLY A 167 -20.26 -22.33 -9.73
C GLY A 167 -19.62 -21.22 -10.58
N VAL A 168 -20.43 -20.45 -11.32
CA VAL A 168 -20.03 -19.29 -12.10
C VAL A 168 -20.38 -18.02 -11.33
N TYR A 169 -19.43 -17.09 -11.25
CA TYR A 169 -19.57 -15.83 -10.54
C TYR A 169 -19.16 -14.67 -11.44
N GLN A 170 -19.65 -13.48 -11.12
CA GLN A 170 -19.18 -12.22 -11.67
C GLN A 170 -18.69 -11.31 -10.55
N LEU A 171 -17.49 -10.77 -10.70
CA LEU A 171 -16.98 -9.71 -9.83
C LEU A 171 -17.12 -8.37 -10.55
N ILE A 172 -17.85 -7.42 -9.97
CA ILE A 172 -18.11 -6.10 -10.55
C ILE A 172 -17.18 -5.05 -9.92
N GLY A 173 -16.42 -4.35 -10.75
CA GLY A 173 -15.56 -3.24 -10.32
C GLY A 173 -14.31 -3.65 -9.51
N GLY A 174 -13.69 -2.65 -8.88
CA GLY A 174 -12.46 -2.73 -8.08
C GLY A 174 -12.06 -1.32 -7.62
N PRO A 175 -11.11 -1.17 -6.67
CA PRO A 175 -10.65 0.14 -6.20
C PRO A 175 -10.02 0.98 -7.31
N ARG A 176 -10.14 2.31 -7.23
CA ARG A 176 -9.46 3.25 -8.14
C ARG A 176 -8.67 4.28 -7.35
N GLY A 177 -7.39 4.01 -7.10
CA GLY A 177 -6.50 4.95 -6.43
C GLY A 177 -6.93 5.27 -4.99
N ASN A 178 -6.93 6.54 -4.61
CA ASN A 178 -7.28 7.02 -3.27
C ASN A 178 -8.77 7.36 -3.13
N ASP A 179 -9.66 6.62 -3.79
CA ASP A 179 -11.11 6.89 -3.85
C ASP A 179 -11.96 6.37 -2.68
N GLY A 180 -11.34 5.92 -1.60
CA GLY A 180 -12.04 5.32 -0.47
C GLY A 180 -11.13 4.83 0.65
N GLY A 181 -11.75 4.31 1.70
CA GLY A 181 -11.03 3.77 2.86
C GLY A 181 -10.60 2.32 2.74
N TYR A 182 -9.83 1.89 3.74
CA TYR A 182 -9.43 0.51 3.94
C TYR A 182 -10.62 -0.35 4.34
N SER A 183 -10.64 -1.60 3.87
CA SER A 183 -11.61 -2.59 4.33
C SER A 183 -11.42 -2.97 5.79
N GLN A 184 -12.43 -3.58 6.42
CA GLN A 184 -12.29 -4.12 7.77
C GLN A 184 -11.10 -5.08 7.89
N MET A 185 -10.86 -5.91 6.86
CA MET A 185 -9.74 -6.83 6.84
C MET A 185 -8.40 -6.09 6.80
N GLU A 186 -8.28 -5.05 5.97
CA GLU A 186 -7.10 -4.19 5.90
C GLU A 186 -6.88 -3.42 7.19
N LEU A 187 -7.94 -2.83 7.76
CA LEU A 187 -7.92 -2.15 9.05
C LEU A 187 -7.49 -3.11 10.17
N TYR A 188 -7.94 -4.36 10.17
CA TYR A 188 -7.48 -5.36 11.12
C TYR A 188 -5.97 -5.62 10.97
N LEU A 189 -5.46 -5.82 9.75
CA LEU A 189 -4.02 -6.03 9.50
C LEU A 189 -3.18 -4.81 9.86
N MET A 190 -3.68 -3.60 9.66
CA MET A 190 -3.07 -2.35 10.15
C MET A 190 -3.14 -2.24 11.68
N GLY A 191 -4.01 -3.00 12.33
CA GLY A 191 -4.26 -2.96 13.77
C GLY A 191 -5.31 -1.94 14.18
N MET A 192 -6.04 -1.32 13.26
CA MET A 192 -6.99 -0.25 13.56
C MET A 192 -8.28 -0.76 14.21
N ILE A 193 -8.66 -2.01 13.99
CA ILE A 193 -9.86 -2.63 14.58
C ILE A 193 -9.56 -4.04 15.10
N PRO A 194 -10.31 -4.55 16.09
CA PRO A 194 -10.16 -5.92 16.54
C PRO A 194 -10.69 -6.90 15.49
N LEU A 195 -10.20 -8.15 15.52
CA LEU A 195 -10.66 -9.21 14.61
C LEU A 195 -12.18 -9.44 14.70
N SER A 196 -12.78 -9.24 15.87
CA SER A 196 -14.22 -9.36 16.10
C SER A 196 -15.06 -8.40 15.26
N SER A 197 -14.48 -7.32 14.75
CA SER A 197 -15.13 -6.35 13.86
C SER A 197 -15.08 -6.73 12.38
N VAL A 198 -14.28 -7.74 12.00
CA VAL A 198 -14.18 -8.21 10.61
C VAL A 198 -15.36 -9.13 10.30
N GLN A 199 -16.23 -8.68 9.40
CA GLN A 199 -17.35 -9.47 8.91
C GLN A 199 -16.87 -10.59 7.98
N PRO A 200 -17.63 -11.70 7.87
CA PRO A 200 -17.32 -12.73 6.89
C PRO A 200 -17.31 -12.20 5.46
N PHE A 201 -16.38 -12.68 4.63
CA PHE A 201 -16.25 -12.25 3.23
C PHE A 201 -15.85 -13.40 2.31
N SER A 202 -16.11 -13.23 1.02
CA SER A 202 -15.82 -14.24 0.01
C SER A 202 -14.37 -14.24 -0.44
N VAL A 203 -13.79 -15.42 -0.58
CA VAL A 203 -12.52 -15.63 -1.27
C VAL A 203 -12.72 -16.74 -2.29
N PHE A 204 -12.23 -16.52 -3.51
CA PHE A 204 -12.34 -17.49 -4.59
C PHE A 204 -11.00 -18.20 -4.82
N SER A 205 -11.08 -19.51 -5.03
CA SER A 205 -9.97 -20.36 -5.43
C SER A 205 -10.37 -21.24 -6.61
N ASN A 206 -9.38 -21.88 -7.25
CA ASN A 206 -9.58 -22.65 -8.47
C ASN A 206 -10.32 -21.86 -9.56
N VAL A 207 -10.01 -20.56 -9.66
CA VAL A 207 -10.55 -19.64 -10.66
C VAL A 207 -10.18 -20.15 -12.05
N ARG A 208 -11.18 -20.24 -12.92
CA ARG A 208 -11.12 -20.84 -14.26
C ARG A 208 -11.99 -20.05 -15.22
N ASN A 209 -11.61 -20.09 -16.51
CA ASN A 209 -12.34 -19.47 -17.62
C ASN A 209 -12.74 -18.00 -17.34
N PRO A 210 -11.82 -17.15 -16.86
CA PRO A 210 -12.12 -15.74 -16.67
C PRO A 210 -12.46 -15.08 -18.02
N SER A 211 -13.49 -14.24 -18.02
CA SER A 211 -13.93 -13.51 -19.21
C SER A 211 -14.35 -12.09 -18.81
N HIS A 212 -13.77 -11.10 -19.46
CA HIS A 212 -14.15 -9.70 -19.25
C HIS A 212 -15.55 -9.45 -19.82
N VAL A 213 -16.41 -8.90 -18.98
CA VAL A 213 -17.76 -8.46 -19.32
C VAL A 213 -17.88 -6.96 -19.08
N THR A 214 -18.94 -6.33 -19.59
CA THR A 214 -19.11 -4.87 -19.61
C THR A 214 -18.81 -4.17 -18.28
N ASN A 215 -19.07 -4.82 -17.14
CA ASN A 215 -18.90 -4.24 -15.81
C ASN A 215 -18.00 -5.07 -14.87
N GLY A 216 -17.19 -5.99 -15.37
CA GLY A 216 -16.39 -6.84 -14.49
C GLY A 216 -15.76 -8.04 -15.16
N VAL A 217 -15.54 -9.08 -14.37
CA VAL A 217 -15.03 -10.38 -14.84
C VAL A 217 -15.96 -11.49 -14.40
N GLN A 218 -16.35 -12.35 -15.34
CA GLN A 218 -17.02 -13.61 -15.05
C GLN A 218 -16.00 -14.73 -14.98
N PHE A 219 -16.19 -15.67 -14.07
CA PHE A 219 -15.28 -16.80 -13.89
C PHE A 219 -16.00 -17.97 -13.22
N SER A 220 -15.48 -19.18 -13.41
CA SER A 220 -15.85 -20.35 -12.59
C SER A 220 -14.88 -20.50 -11.43
N GLY A 221 -15.34 -20.89 -10.24
CA GLY A 221 -14.45 -21.01 -9.08
C GLY A 221 -15.08 -21.71 -7.89
N THR A 222 -14.26 -21.94 -6.87
CA THR A 222 -14.69 -22.39 -5.54
C THR A 222 -14.78 -21.19 -4.63
N ARG A 223 -15.98 -20.89 -4.12
CA ARG A 223 -16.20 -19.82 -3.14
C ARG A 223 -16.01 -20.38 -1.74
N LYS A 224 -15.15 -19.76 -0.93
CA LYS A 224 -15.08 -19.95 0.51
C LYS A 224 -15.45 -18.64 1.19
N ILE A 225 -16.36 -18.71 2.17
CA ILE A 225 -16.63 -17.57 3.06
C ILE A 225 -15.63 -17.67 4.21
N TYR A 226 -14.71 -16.71 4.29
CA TYR A 226 -13.73 -16.62 5.38
C TYR A 226 -14.41 -16.01 6.60
N GLN A 227 -14.30 -16.69 7.72
CA GLN A 227 -14.67 -16.17 9.04
C GLN A 227 -13.43 -15.89 9.88
N GLN A 228 -13.62 -15.32 11.07
CA GLN A 228 -12.52 -14.95 11.97
C GLN A 228 -11.58 -16.13 12.30
N ALA A 229 -12.13 -17.33 12.51
CA ALA A 229 -11.34 -18.54 12.74
C ALA A 229 -10.50 -18.95 11.52
N ASP A 230 -11.01 -18.74 10.30
CA ASP A 230 -10.26 -19.00 9.06
C ASP A 230 -9.09 -18.02 8.92
N ILE A 231 -9.30 -16.75 9.28
CA ILE A 231 -8.26 -15.71 9.24
C ILE A 231 -7.10 -16.08 10.17
N VAL A 232 -7.40 -16.47 11.41
CA VAL A 232 -6.37 -16.89 12.38
C VAL A 232 -5.65 -18.15 11.89
N SER A 233 -6.39 -19.13 11.39
CA SER A 233 -5.82 -20.38 10.87
C SER A 233 -4.91 -20.13 9.67
N ALA A 234 -5.33 -19.26 8.75
CA ALA A 234 -4.54 -18.90 7.57
C ALA A 234 -3.24 -18.17 7.98
N ALA A 235 -3.34 -17.21 8.91
CA ALA A 235 -2.17 -16.49 9.42
C ALA A 235 -1.17 -17.42 10.15
N ALA A 236 -1.67 -18.38 10.94
CA ALA A 236 -0.83 -19.36 11.63
C ALA A 236 -0.16 -20.37 10.67
N ALA A 237 -0.74 -20.58 9.48
CA ALA A 237 -0.20 -21.51 8.50
C ALA A 237 1.00 -20.95 7.73
N VAL A 238 1.10 -19.62 7.58
CA VAL A 238 2.14 -18.96 6.75
C VAL A 238 3.29 -18.37 7.54
N ALA A 239 3.11 -18.12 8.84
CA ALA A 239 4.14 -17.57 9.72
C ALA A 239 4.09 -18.25 11.08
N SER A 240 5.23 -18.31 11.78
CA SER A 240 5.28 -18.85 13.14
C SER A 240 4.49 -17.98 14.12
N GLY A 241 3.64 -18.59 14.95
CA GLY A 241 2.89 -17.89 16.01
C GLY A 241 1.46 -18.38 16.17
N SER A 242 0.64 -17.64 16.93
CA SER A 242 -0.76 -17.96 17.22
C SER A 242 -1.73 -17.64 16.07
N GLY A 243 -1.26 -17.04 14.97
CA GLY A 243 -2.09 -16.50 13.89
C GLY A 243 -2.86 -15.23 14.25
N THR A 244 -2.92 -14.85 15.53
CA THR A 244 -3.54 -13.59 15.95
C THR A 244 -2.54 -12.45 15.77
N ARG A 245 -3.03 -11.30 15.30
CA ARG A 245 -2.20 -10.11 15.14
C ARG A 245 -1.66 -9.62 16.48
N VAL A 246 -0.34 -9.38 16.54
CA VAL A 246 0.32 -8.72 17.67
C VAL A 246 1.22 -7.60 17.15
N PRO A 247 1.13 -6.35 17.69
CA PRO A 247 0.24 -5.89 18.75
C PRO A 247 -1.26 -6.01 18.39
N SER A 248 -2.15 -5.96 19.38
CA SER A 248 -3.60 -5.94 19.14
C SER A 248 -4.04 -4.56 18.62
N SER A 249 -5.35 -4.40 18.38
CA SER A 249 -5.87 -3.08 18.02
C SER A 249 -5.71 -2.02 19.11
N ASP A 250 -5.69 -2.47 20.36
CA ASP A 250 -5.65 -1.60 21.55
C ASP A 250 -4.25 -1.05 21.81
N THR A 251 -3.22 -1.76 21.34
CA THR A 251 -1.80 -1.47 21.64
C THR A 251 -0.98 -1.14 20.40
N SER A 252 -1.57 -1.25 19.21
CA SER A 252 -0.87 -0.93 17.96
C SER A 252 -0.73 0.58 17.75
N GLN A 253 0.37 0.94 17.11
CA GLN A 253 0.67 2.31 16.71
C GLN A 253 -0.47 2.91 15.87
N LYS A 254 -0.90 4.14 16.23
CA LYS A 254 -1.94 4.92 15.54
C LYS A 254 -1.42 6.22 14.92
N SER A 255 -0.21 6.63 15.29
CA SER A 255 0.39 7.86 14.81
C SER A 255 1.69 7.53 14.13
N PHE A 256 1.76 7.86 12.84
CA PHE A 256 2.90 7.57 11.99
C PHE A 256 3.55 8.86 11.51
N ARG A 257 4.83 8.80 11.19
CA ARG A 257 5.60 9.91 10.63
C ARG A 257 6.13 9.53 9.25
N LEU A 258 5.84 10.38 8.28
CA LEU A 258 6.23 10.22 6.89
C LEU A 258 7.13 11.39 6.47
N LEU A 259 8.33 11.08 5.99
CA LEU A 259 9.16 12.03 5.26
C LEU A 259 8.91 11.91 3.75
N LEU A 260 8.57 13.04 3.11
CA LEU A 260 8.57 13.15 1.65
C LEU A 260 9.92 13.69 1.18
N VAL A 261 10.55 13.01 0.24
CA VAL A 261 11.81 13.43 -0.38
C VAL A 261 11.62 13.56 -1.88
N ILE A 262 11.86 14.75 -2.41
CA ILE A 262 11.65 15.04 -3.83
C ILE A 262 12.98 14.85 -4.57
N LEU A 263 13.00 13.90 -5.49
CA LEU A 263 14.12 13.63 -6.38
C LEU A 263 14.03 14.56 -7.59
N THR A 264 15.02 15.43 -7.75
CA THR A 264 15.02 16.46 -8.81
C THR A 264 16.46 16.81 -9.22
N PRO A 265 16.74 16.98 -10.54
CA PRO A 265 18.07 17.34 -11.04
C PRO A 265 18.37 18.84 -10.92
N THR A 266 17.33 19.65 -10.74
CA THR A 266 17.41 21.11 -10.55
C THR A 266 16.63 21.51 -9.29
N PRO A 267 16.96 22.65 -8.66
CA PRO A 267 16.14 23.18 -7.58
C PRO A 267 14.68 23.32 -8.00
N LEU A 268 13.76 22.96 -7.11
CA LEU A 268 12.33 23.13 -7.35
C LEU A 268 11.98 24.62 -7.49
N THR A 269 11.07 24.94 -8.40
CA THR A 269 10.45 26.27 -8.49
C THR A 269 9.52 26.51 -7.29
N ALA A 270 9.14 27.77 -7.06
CA ALA A 270 8.17 28.11 -6.02
C ALA A 270 6.82 27.39 -6.19
N ASP A 271 6.36 27.25 -7.44
CA ASP A 271 5.11 26.54 -7.74
C ASP A 271 5.24 25.03 -7.48
N GLN A 272 6.39 24.44 -7.79
CA GLN A 272 6.65 23.03 -7.47
C GLN A 272 6.67 22.80 -5.95
N TRP A 273 7.39 23.65 -5.20
CA TRP A 273 7.37 23.60 -3.73
C TRP A 273 5.94 23.68 -3.19
N THR A 274 5.17 24.67 -3.65
CA THR A 274 3.77 24.85 -3.24
C THR A 274 2.92 23.60 -3.54
N ALA A 275 3.09 23.00 -4.72
CA ALA A 275 2.35 21.80 -5.10
C ALA A 275 2.73 20.57 -4.24
N PHE A 276 4.01 20.37 -3.94
CA PHE A 276 4.46 19.29 -3.06
C PHE A 276 4.00 19.50 -1.62
N ASP A 277 4.11 20.71 -1.09
CA ASP A 277 3.65 21.06 0.26
C ASP A 277 2.15 20.84 0.38
N GLN A 278 1.36 21.32 -0.59
CA GLN A 278 -0.09 21.12 -0.58
C GLN A 278 -0.46 19.63 -0.64
N ALA A 279 0.22 18.83 -1.47
CA ALA A 279 -0.02 17.39 -1.56
C ALA A 279 0.37 16.67 -0.25
N SER A 280 1.49 17.08 0.37
CA SER A 280 1.97 16.59 1.66
C SER A 280 0.96 16.87 2.78
N GLU A 281 0.50 18.10 2.86
CA GLU A 281 -0.49 18.54 3.85
C GLU A 281 -1.83 17.83 3.65
N ASN A 282 -2.27 17.63 2.41
CA ASN A 282 -3.51 16.92 2.13
C ASN A 282 -3.42 15.45 2.54
N PHE A 283 -2.33 14.77 2.20
CA PHE A 283 -2.16 13.35 2.54
C PHE A 283 -2.10 13.11 4.06
N GLY A 284 -1.43 14.00 4.79
CA GLY A 284 -1.26 13.93 6.25
C GLY A 284 -2.32 14.66 7.08
N ARG A 285 -3.35 15.24 6.45
CA ARG A 285 -4.30 16.16 7.11
C ARG A 285 -5.01 15.50 8.29
N TYR A 286 -5.08 16.21 9.40
CA TYR A 286 -5.83 15.81 10.60
C TYR A 286 -6.31 17.03 11.41
N PRO A 287 -7.57 17.05 11.90
CA PRO A 287 -8.68 16.13 11.54
C PRO A 287 -9.14 16.34 10.09
N ALA A 288 -9.94 15.42 9.55
CA ALA A 288 -10.55 15.58 8.22
C ALA A 288 -11.29 16.92 8.13
N HIS A 289 -10.98 17.70 7.10
CA HIS A 289 -11.63 18.97 6.80
C HIS A 289 -11.86 19.03 5.32
N ASN A 290 -13.06 19.46 4.91
CA ASN A 290 -13.51 19.77 3.55
C ASN A 290 -12.32 20.10 2.64
N ASP A 291 -11.71 19.07 2.08
CA ASP A 291 -10.64 19.26 1.12
C ASP A 291 -11.35 19.53 -0.21
N ASN A 292 -10.71 20.32 -1.07
CA ASN A 292 -11.29 20.65 -2.36
C ASN A 292 -11.25 19.45 -3.34
N TYR A 293 -11.17 18.21 -2.82
CA TYR A 293 -10.98 16.97 -3.55
C TYR A 293 -12.10 15.98 -3.24
N PRO A 294 -13.35 16.29 -3.64
CA PRO A 294 -14.47 15.38 -3.42
C PRO A 294 -14.18 14.00 -4.01
N GLY A 295 -14.29 12.96 -3.18
CA GLY A 295 -14.05 11.57 -3.58
C GLY A 295 -12.58 11.13 -3.54
N VAL A 296 -11.67 11.92 -2.94
CA VAL A 296 -10.30 11.52 -2.63
C VAL A 296 -10.15 11.43 -1.12
N TYR A 297 -9.48 10.40 -0.63
CA TYR A 297 -9.24 10.15 0.79
C TYR A 297 -7.79 10.45 1.14
N ASN A 298 -7.57 11.14 2.27
CA ASN A 298 -6.28 11.18 2.94
C ASN A 298 -6.10 9.96 3.88
N PHE A 299 -4.93 9.82 4.52
CA PHE A 299 -4.63 8.67 5.38
C PHE A 299 -5.58 8.56 6.59
N TYR A 300 -5.95 9.70 7.20
CA TYR A 300 -6.85 9.72 8.34
C TYR A 300 -8.27 9.25 7.95
N GLU A 301 -8.79 9.77 6.85
CA GLU A 301 -10.09 9.35 6.31
C GLU A 301 -10.08 7.89 5.88
N ALA A 302 -9.00 7.43 5.25
CA ALA A 302 -8.89 6.06 4.78
C ALA A 302 -8.91 5.03 5.91
N THR A 303 -8.44 5.43 7.10
CA THR A 303 -8.51 4.60 8.31
C THR A 303 -9.84 4.75 9.07
N GLY A 304 -10.80 5.50 8.52
CA GLY A 304 -12.05 5.83 9.18
C GLY A 304 -11.83 6.63 10.47
N GLY A 305 -10.79 7.47 10.49
CA GLY A 305 -10.44 8.34 11.60
C GLY A 305 -9.64 7.69 12.74
N ARG A 306 -8.99 6.54 12.49
CA ARG A 306 -8.33 5.74 13.53
C ARG A 306 -6.81 5.93 13.61
N ALA A 307 -6.20 6.48 12.58
CA ALA A 307 -4.77 6.74 12.57
C ALA A 307 -4.42 8.07 11.90
N THR A 308 -3.28 8.63 12.27
CA THR A 308 -2.76 9.89 11.73
C THR A 308 -1.41 9.69 11.07
N MET A 309 -1.14 10.51 10.05
CA MET A 309 0.14 10.57 9.35
C MET A 309 0.70 11.97 9.44
N GLN A 310 1.77 12.17 10.21
CA GLN A 310 2.46 13.45 10.26
C GLN A 310 3.43 13.56 9.09
N THR A 311 3.20 14.52 8.20
CA THR A 311 4.04 14.79 7.01
C THR A 311 4.82 16.11 7.08
N GLY A 312 4.50 16.97 8.04
CA GLY A 312 5.13 18.28 8.25
C GLY A 312 5.65 18.48 9.67
N ASN A 313 6.42 19.56 9.88
CA ASN A 313 7.08 19.88 11.16
C ASN A 313 7.89 18.70 11.73
N LEU A 314 8.63 18.03 10.84
CA LEU A 314 9.49 16.90 11.16
C LEU A 314 10.86 17.40 11.66
N LYS A 315 10.85 18.14 12.77
CA LYS A 315 12.06 18.51 13.51
C LYS A 315 12.17 17.67 14.77
#